data_AF-A0A9J6QQ42-F1
#
_entry.id   AF-A0A9J6QQ42-F1
#
_cell.length_a   1.000
_cell.length_b   1.000
_cell.length_c   1.000
_cell.angle_alpha   90.00
_cell.angle_beta   90.00
_cell.angle_gamma   90.00
#
_symmetry.space_group_name_H-M   'P 1'
#
loop_
_entity.id
_entity.type
_entity.pdbx_description
1 polymer ?
#
loop_
_entity_poly.entity_id
_entity_poly.type
_entity_poly.pdbx_seq_one_letter_code
_entity_poly.pdbx_strand_id
1 'polypeptide(L)'
;MFYKTGRGRTVLLMGICIVLLFVGILIFFSMQRAAIISKIPIVQGDTQALDIPTWETVLENINTDQGPAVFNFKDKAVISNGKYGFRKKVTYTKETNIWMEIYGSDQIQCKDVRAGVYQDKDLSQPVEETLFVDWGDESYAEAELGIPREISDERDGVIMVPPGTYYIGLFTSNPKDHMQIEYQSWRSDILPEYEVPAGKDFYFFTEGGKRETYLKLKPQTSMMTVQLSVDSADIQLCDYRKRGLSKEIKMENGRYDCKFEVDPNQTYYLKVYNVTILKETLPYSIIYQ
;
A
#
# COMPACT_ATOMS: atom_id res chain seq x y z
N MET A 1 6.41 70.15 42.41
CA MET A 1 7.28 70.22 41.21
C MET A 1 7.27 68.83 40.57
N PHE A 2 6.33 68.57 39.67
CA PHE A 2 6.13 67.25 39.05
C PHE A 2 6.91 67.20 37.73
N TYR A 3 7.97 66.39 37.68
CA TYR A 3 8.63 66.00 36.43
C TYR A 3 8.75 64.47 36.40
N LYS A 4 8.20 63.87 35.33
CA LYS A 4 8.51 62.55 34.71
C LYS A 4 7.27 61.70 34.40
N THR A 5 6.50 62.09 33.39
CA THR A 5 5.47 61.21 32.77
C THR A 5 5.50 61.20 31.23
N GLY A 6 6.56 61.75 30.62
CA GLY A 6 6.70 61.79 29.15
C GLY A 6 7.39 60.57 28.54
N ARG A 7 8.49 60.08 29.14
CA ARG A 7 9.39 59.08 28.51
C ARG A 7 8.78 57.68 28.38
N GLY A 8 7.98 57.22 29.36
CA GLY A 8 7.42 55.87 29.35
C GLY A 8 6.38 55.65 28.23
N ARG A 9 5.57 56.68 27.93
CA ARG A 9 4.57 56.64 26.86
C ARG A 9 5.22 56.62 25.48
N THR A 10 6.28 57.40 25.27
CA THR A 10 7.00 57.42 23.99
C THR A 10 7.71 56.09 23.71
N VAL A 11 8.30 55.46 24.74
CA VAL A 11 8.96 54.15 24.60
C VAL A 11 7.93 53.03 24.33
N LEU A 12 6.77 53.06 25.00
CA LEU A 12 5.69 52.11 24.76
C LEU A 12 5.12 52.23 23.33
N LEU A 13 4.85 53.46 22.87
CA LEU A 13 4.40 53.73 21.51
C LEU A 13 5.43 53.27 20.46
N MET A 14 6.70 53.52 20.72
CA MET A 14 7.78 53.10 19.83
C MET A 14 7.91 51.56 19.77
N GLY A 15 7.72 50.86 20.90
CA GLY A 15 7.68 49.40 20.95
C GLY A 15 6.51 48.81 20.16
N ILE A 16 5.31 49.40 20.27
CA ILE A 16 4.12 48.98 19.51
C ILE A 16 4.36 49.17 18.00
N CYS A 17 4.95 50.29 17.59
CA CYS A 17 5.27 50.53 16.19
C CYS A 17 6.26 49.49 15.63
N ILE A 18 7.28 49.09 16.39
CA ILE A 18 8.25 48.07 15.96
C ILE A 18 7.57 46.70 15.79
N VAL A 19 6.69 46.31 16.72
CA VAL A 19 5.95 45.03 16.63
C VAL A 19 5.02 45.02 15.42
N LEU A 20 4.26 46.10 15.19
CA LEU A 20 3.38 46.21 14.02
C LEU A 20 4.16 46.17 12.70
N LEU A 21 5.36 46.75 12.68
CA LEU A 21 6.23 46.73 11.52
C LEU A 21 6.77 45.32 11.26
N PHE A 22 7.13 44.57 12.31
CA PHE A 22 7.51 43.15 12.19
C PHE A 22 6.37 42.27 11.70
N VAL A 23 5.15 42.45 12.23
CA VAL A 23 3.95 41.70 11.79
C VAL A 23 3.63 42.04 10.33
N GLY A 24 3.71 43.32 9.94
CA GLY A 24 3.52 43.75 8.56
C GLY A 24 4.55 43.14 7.60
N ILE A 25 5.81 43.05 8.01
CA ILE A 25 6.87 42.38 7.25
C ILE A 25 6.58 40.87 7.10
N LEU A 26 6.16 40.20 8.17
CA LEU A 26 5.83 38.77 8.13
C LEU A 26 4.64 38.48 7.20
N ILE A 27 3.59 39.31 7.25
CA ILE A 27 2.44 39.23 6.35
C ILE A 27 2.88 39.51 4.90
N PHE A 28 3.74 40.50 4.68
CA PHE A 28 4.26 40.80 3.35
C PHE A 28 5.06 39.63 2.78
N PHE A 29 5.93 38.99 3.57
CA PHE A 29 6.66 37.80 3.16
C PHE A 29 5.76 36.58 2.95
N SER A 30 4.69 36.41 3.74
CA SER A 30 3.71 35.33 3.53
C SER A 30 2.90 35.56 2.24
N MET A 31 2.49 36.80 1.97
CA MET A 31 1.81 37.17 0.72
C MET A 31 2.73 37.06 -0.50
N GLN A 32 4.02 37.41 -0.37
CA GLN A 32 4.99 37.19 -1.44
C GLN A 32 5.23 35.70 -1.69
N ARG A 33 5.33 34.87 -0.64
CA ARG A 33 5.39 33.41 -0.81
C ARG A 33 4.14 32.87 -1.52
N ALA A 34 2.94 33.29 -1.11
CA ALA A 34 1.69 32.89 -1.77
C ALA A 34 1.66 33.34 -3.24
N ALA A 35 2.13 34.55 -3.54
CA ALA A 35 2.19 35.09 -4.91
C ALA A 35 3.29 34.45 -5.78
N ILE A 36 4.37 33.96 -5.17
CA ILE A 36 5.42 33.18 -5.88
C ILE A 36 4.89 31.77 -6.16
N ILE A 37 4.19 31.14 -5.21
CA ILE A 37 3.53 29.83 -5.39
C ILE A 37 2.44 29.93 -6.48
N SER A 38 1.66 31.02 -6.52
CA SER A 38 0.64 31.23 -7.56
C SER A 38 1.20 31.61 -8.94
N LYS A 39 2.51 31.90 -9.03
CA LYS A 39 3.22 32.21 -10.28
C LYS A 39 4.04 31.02 -10.80
N ILE A 40 4.10 29.91 -10.07
CA ILE A 40 4.50 28.64 -10.68
C ILE A 40 3.42 28.37 -11.72
N PRO A 41 3.75 28.30 -13.02
CA PRO A 41 2.76 27.98 -14.03
C PRO A 41 2.13 26.65 -13.62
N ILE A 42 0.82 26.66 -13.38
CA ILE A 42 0.03 25.45 -13.36
C ILE A 42 0.10 24.96 -14.81
N VAL A 43 1.15 24.20 -15.11
CA VAL A 43 1.14 23.36 -16.29
C VAL A 43 0.10 22.31 -15.95
N GLN A 44 -1.16 22.58 -16.30
CA GLN A 44 -2.14 21.55 -16.57
C GLN A 44 -1.59 20.78 -17.77
N GLY A 45 -0.57 19.97 -17.51
CA GLY A 45 -0.21 18.90 -18.42
C GLY A 45 -1.37 17.94 -18.33
N ASP A 46 -2.11 17.80 -19.43
CA ASP A 46 -2.57 16.47 -19.83
C ASP A 46 -1.30 15.62 -20.01
N THR A 47 -0.71 15.22 -18.88
CA THR A 47 0.33 14.22 -18.85
C THR A 47 -0.38 12.95 -19.22
N GLN A 48 -0.18 12.60 -20.49
CA GLN A 48 -0.51 11.31 -21.07
C GLN A 48 -0.39 10.27 -19.97
N ALA A 49 -1.47 9.52 -19.72
CA ALA A 49 -1.39 8.32 -18.93
C ALA A 49 -0.15 7.57 -19.42
N LEU A 50 0.90 7.54 -18.60
CA LEU A 50 2.05 6.73 -18.91
C LEU A 50 1.53 5.32 -18.72
N ASP A 51 1.07 4.74 -19.83
CA ASP A 51 0.65 3.35 -19.93
C ASP A 51 1.94 2.52 -19.89
N ILE A 52 2.59 2.54 -18.73
CA ILE A 52 3.72 1.69 -18.42
C ILE A 52 3.07 0.37 -18.02
N PRO A 53 3.18 -0.67 -18.85
CA PRO A 53 2.40 -1.91 -18.70
C PRO A 53 2.65 -2.65 -17.37
N THR A 54 3.72 -2.27 -16.65
CA THR A 54 4.31 -3.02 -15.54
C THR A 54 4.01 -2.44 -14.15
N TRP A 55 3.15 -1.42 -14.01
CA TRP A 55 2.86 -0.88 -12.67
C TRP A 55 2.15 -1.88 -11.76
N GLU A 56 1.33 -2.75 -12.33
CA GLU A 56 0.46 -3.67 -11.58
C GLU A 56 0.63 -5.10 -12.10
N THR A 57 1.18 -5.96 -11.26
CA THR A 57 1.25 -7.40 -11.50
C THR A 57 0.03 -8.07 -10.88
N VAL A 58 -0.74 -8.84 -11.67
CA VAL A 58 -1.87 -9.61 -11.15
C VAL A 58 -1.35 -10.89 -10.48
N LEU A 59 -1.65 -11.06 -9.18
CA LEU A 59 -1.12 -12.16 -8.34
C LEU A 59 -1.75 -13.54 -8.59
N GLU A 60 -2.71 -13.66 -9.50
CA GLU A 60 -3.46 -14.91 -9.73
C GLU A 60 -2.57 -16.08 -10.19
N ASN A 61 -1.33 -15.83 -10.63
CA ASN A 61 -0.31 -16.85 -10.90
C ASN A 61 1.09 -16.23 -10.77
N ILE A 62 1.76 -16.37 -9.62
CA ILE A 62 3.17 -15.94 -9.47
C ILE A 62 4.06 -16.93 -10.23
N ASN A 63 4.08 -16.78 -11.54
CA ASN A 63 5.21 -17.08 -12.41
C ASN A 63 5.59 -15.75 -13.08
N THR A 64 5.73 -14.71 -12.26
CA THR A 64 5.92 -13.35 -12.76
C THR A 64 7.42 -13.09 -12.81
N ASP A 65 8.05 -13.45 -13.92
CA ASP A 65 9.42 -13.06 -14.29
C ASP A 65 9.60 -11.52 -14.45
N GLN A 66 8.61 -10.73 -14.01
CA GLN A 66 8.59 -9.28 -14.10
C GLN A 66 9.06 -8.70 -12.77
N GLY A 67 10.33 -8.29 -12.76
CA GLY A 67 10.89 -7.47 -11.70
C GLY A 67 10.27 -6.06 -11.65
N PRO A 68 10.68 -5.23 -10.68
CA PRO A 68 10.15 -3.89 -10.51
C PRO A 68 10.40 -3.01 -11.74
N ALA A 69 9.48 -2.08 -11.99
CA ALA A 69 9.61 -1.12 -13.07
C ALA A 69 10.51 0.03 -12.63
N VAL A 70 11.43 0.45 -13.50
CA VAL A 70 12.36 1.53 -13.22
C VAL A 70 11.80 2.88 -13.69
N PHE A 71 11.76 3.86 -12.79
CA PHE A 71 11.26 5.21 -13.00
C PHE A 71 12.36 6.24 -12.84
N ASN A 72 12.47 7.15 -13.80
CA ASN A 72 13.45 8.22 -13.77
C ASN A 72 12.78 9.57 -13.47
N PHE A 73 13.02 10.14 -12.29
CA PHE A 73 12.43 11.40 -11.87
C PHE A 73 12.96 12.63 -12.63
N LYS A 74 13.91 12.45 -13.55
CA LYS A 74 14.21 13.47 -14.58
C LYS A 74 13.02 13.69 -15.52
N ASP A 75 12.26 12.65 -15.78
CA ASP A 75 11.12 12.65 -16.72
C ASP A 75 9.78 12.91 -16.01
N LYS A 76 9.83 13.25 -14.71
CA LYS A 76 8.63 13.51 -13.90
C LYS A 76 7.86 14.71 -14.41
N ALA A 77 6.54 14.67 -14.25
CA ALA A 77 5.68 15.79 -14.55
C ALA A 77 4.96 16.32 -13.30
N VAL A 78 4.37 17.50 -13.41
CA VAL A 78 3.45 18.01 -12.38
C VAL A 78 2.16 17.20 -12.50
N ILE A 79 1.89 16.32 -11.54
CA ILE A 79 0.69 15.45 -11.55
C ILE A 79 -0.42 16.00 -10.62
N SER A 80 -0.03 16.83 -9.65
CA SER A 80 -0.91 17.61 -8.78
C SER A 80 -0.10 18.74 -8.10
N ASN A 81 -0.78 19.66 -7.42
CA ASN A 81 -0.12 20.72 -6.67
C ASN A 81 0.86 20.15 -5.63
N GLY A 82 2.14 20.48 -5.77
CA GLY A 82 3.20 19.97 -4.90
C GLY A 82 3.56 18.50 -5.11
N LYS A 83 3.04 17.83 -6.15
CA LYS A 83 3.38 16.44 -6.48
C LYS A 83 4.00 16.37 -7.88
N TYR A 84 5.25 15.94 -7.93
CA TYR A 84 6.03 15.79 -9.16
C TYR A 84 6.37 14.32 -9.37
N GLY A 85 5.87 13.70 -10.43
CA GLY A 85 6.01 12.26 -10.60
C GLY A 85 5.20 11.72 -11.76
N PHE A 86 4.64 10.55 -11.51
CA PHE A 86 3.88 9.74 -12.45
C PHE A 86 2.51 9.42 -11.88
N ARG A 87 1.51 9.30 -12.75
CA ARG A 87 0.14 8.92 -12.38
C ARG A 87 -0.45 7.94 -13.39
N LYS A 88 -1.07 6.87 -12.92
CA LYS A 88 -1.82 5.89 -13.73
C LYS A 88 -3.28 5.85 -13.29
N LYS A 89 -4.20 5.86 -14.24
CA LYS A 89 -5.63 5.62 -13.98
C LYS A 89 -5.89 4.12 -14.07
N VAL A 90 -6.57 3.57 -13.07
CA VAL A 90 -6.93 2.16 -12.99
C VAL A 90 -8.42 2.02 -12.71
N THR A 91 -9.03 0.90 -13.08
CA THR A 91 -10.44 0.63 -12.78
C THR A 91 -10.62 -0.82 -12.40
N TYR A 92 -11.14 -1.04 -11.19
CA TYR A 92 -11.40 -2.36 -10.65
C TYR A 92 -12.89 -2.64 -10.69
N THR A 93 -13.25 -3.83 -11.15
CA THR A 93 -14.65 -4.29 -11.25
C THR A 93 -15.08 -5.11 -10.05
N LYS A 94 -14.12 -5.51 -9.21
CA LYS A 94 -14.31 -6.27 -7.97
C LYS A 94 -13.61 -5.54 -6.82
N GLU A 95 -13.90 -6.00 -5.61
CA GLU A 95 -13.09 -5.64 -4.45
C GLU A 95 -11.68 -6.18 -4.67
N THR A 96 -10.66 -5.34 -4.50
CA THR A 96 -9.29 -5.62 -4.93
C THR A 96 -8.33 -5.24 -3.81
N ASN A 97 -7.42 -6.15 -3.49
CA ASN A 97 -6.24 -5.83 -2.70
C ASN A 97 -5.13 -5.35 -3.63
N ILE A 98 -4.41 -4.31 -3.21
CA ILE A 98 -3.26 -3.74 -3.89
C ILE A 98 -2.13 -3.69 -2.86
N TRP A 99 -0.96 -4.16 -3.25
CA TRP A 99 0.27 -4.04 -2.48
C TRP A 99 1.29 -3.27 -3.30
N MET A 100 1.90 -2.24 -2.73
CA MET A 100 2.82 -1.34 -3.41
C MET A 100 4.17 -1.32 -2.71
N GLU A 101 5.24 -1.44 -3.49
CA GLU A 101 6.61 -1.36 -2.99
C GLU A 101 7.44 -0.40 -3.84
N ILE A 102 8.27 0.38 -3.15
CA ILE A 102 9.22 1.32 -3.75
C ILE A 102 10.61 0.87 -3.35
N TYR A 103 11.47 0.62 -4.33
CA TYR A 103 12.87 0.25 -4.14
C TYR A 103 13.79 1.36 -4.64
N GLY A 104 14.95 1.48 -4.03
CA GLY A 104 15.88 2.58 -4.24
C GLY A 104 17.22 2.30 -3.60
N SER A 105 18.29 2.78 -4.21
CA SER A 105 19.66 2.50 -3.79
C SER A 105 20.20 3.46 -2.73
N ASP A 106 19.49 4.54 -2.42
CA ASP A 106 19.93 5.57 -1.45
C ASP A 106 18.72 6.20 -0.73
N GLN A 107 18.54 5.84 0.55
CA GLN A 107 17.50 6.39 1.43
C GLN A 107 17.48 7.93 1.44
N ILE A 108 18.65 8.56 1.40
CA ILE A 108 18.77 10.01 1.58
C ILE A 108 18.15 10.73 0.38
N GLN A 109 18.29 10.15 -0.81
CA GLN A 109 17.69 10.68 -2.04
C GLN A 109 16.21 10.34 -2.15
N CYS A 110 15.78 9.19 -1.61
CA CYS A 110 14.42 8.66 -1.80
C CYS A 110 13.41 9.03 -0.69
N LYS A 111 13.85 9.68 0.41
CA LYS A 111 12.99 10.00 1.58
C LYS A 111 11.69 10.76 1.29
N ASP A 112 11.64 11.53 0.19
CA ASP A 112 10.49 12.35 -0.19
C ASP A 112 9.61 11.66 -1.25
N VAL A 113 9.99 10.45 -1.67
CA VAL A 113 9.26 9.64 -2.64
C VAL A 113 8.11 8.90 -1.96
N ARG A 114 6.96 8.92 -2.63
CA ARG A 114 5.71 8.36 -2.16
C ARG A 114 5.02 7.58 -3.26
N ALA A 115 4.37 6.49 -2.89
CA ALA A 115 3.43 5.77 -3.73
C ALA A 115 2.06 5.75 -3.05
N GLY A 116 0.97 5.95 -3.80
CA GLY A 116 -0.35 5.99 -3.19
C GLY A 116 -1.48 5.73 -4.18
N VAL A 117 -2.63 5.37 -3.62
CA VAL A 117 -3.88 5.13 -4.34
C VAL A 117 -4.88 6.23 -3.97
N TYR A 118 -5.48 6.85 -4.97
CA TYR A 118 -6.38 7.99 -4.83
C TYR A 118 -7.68 7.75 -5.62
N GLN A 119 -8.79 8.32 -5.17
CA GLN A 119 -10.06 8.25 -5.91
C GLN A 119 -10.19 9.38 -6.95
N ASP A 120 -9.42 10.45 -6.79
CA ASP A 120 -9.47 11.61 -7.67
C ASP A 120 -8.17 11.78 -8.46
N LYS A 121 -8.30 12.32 -9.67
CA LYS A 121 -7.16 12.55 -10.58
C LYS A 121 -6.13 13.51 -9.98
N ASP A 122 -6.56 14.43 -9.11
CA ASP A 122 -5.71 15.47 -8.53
C ASP A 122 -4.98 14.96 -7.28
N LEU A 123 -5.09 13.66 -6.97
CA LEU A 123 -4.40 12.99 -5.87
C LEU A 123 -4.59 13.75 -4.54
N SER A 124 -5.81 14.24 -4.30
CA SER A 124 -6.07 15.21 -3.23
C SER A 124 -6.09 14.56 -1.85
N GLN A 125 -6.73 13.39 -1.73
CA GLN A 125 -6.79 12.61 -0.51
C GLN A 125 -6.44 11.15 -0.81
N PRO A 126 -5.38 10.61 -0.18
CA PRO A 126 -5.02 9.21 -0.39
C PRO A 126 -6.07 8.32 0.26
N VAL A 127 -6.45 7.25 -0.45
CA VAL A 127 -7.06 6.09 0.19
C VAL A 127 -5.96 5.40 1.02
N GLU A 128 -4.79 5.20 0.41
CA GLU A 128 -3.54 4.78 1.04
C GLU A 128 -2.37 5.52 0.40
N GLU A 129 -1.36 5.86 1.19
CA GLU A 129 -0.08 6.38 0.73
C GLU A 129 1.00 5.71 1.57
N THR A 130 1.99 5.13 0.89
CA THR A 130 3.18 4.57 1.50
C THR A 130 4.38 5.43 1.12
N LEU A 131 5.34 5.45 2.04
CA LEU A 131 6.63 6.10 1.84
C LEU A 131 7.60 5.10 1.24
N PHE A 132 8.72 5.61 0.73
CA PHE A 132 9.88 4.77 0.50
C PHE A 132 10.27 4.07 1.82
N VAL A 133 10.08 2.75 1.88
CA VAL A 133 10.55 1.90 2.99
C VAL A 133 11.83 1.24 2.52
N ASP A 134 12.94 1.54 3.19
CA ASP A 134 14.16 0.78 2.97
C ASP A 134 14.03 -0.56 3.69
N TRP A 135 13.98 -1.63 2.90
CA TRP A 135 14.07 -3.01 3.36
C TRP A 135 15.54 -3.46 3.43
N GLY A 136 16.45 -2.57 3.82
CA GLY A 136 17.90 -2.77 3.77
C GLY A 136 18.34 -4.14 4.31
N ASP A 137 19.46 -4.67 3.82
CA ASP A 137 19.97 -6.03 4.11
C ASP A 137 20.00 -6.39 5.62
N GLU A 138 20.16 -5.40 6.50
CA GLU A 138 20.10 -5.58 7.96
C GLU A 138 18.72 -6.06 8.44
N SER A 139 17.62 -5.63 7.81
CA SER A 139 16.26 -6.03 8.18
C SER A 139 15.97 -7.51 7.89
N TYR A 140 16.52 -8.05 6.79
CA TYR A 140 16.45 -9.48 6.49
C TYR A 140 17.32 -10.30 7.45
N ALA A 141 18.53 -9.81 7.76
CA ALA A 141 19.41 -10.48 8.72
C ALA A 141 18.83 -10.51 10.15
N GLU A 142 18.17 -9.44 10.59
CA GLU A 142 17.51 -9.37 11.90
C GLU A 142 16.27 -10.28 11.98
N ALA A 143 15.50 -10.38 10.89
CA ALA A 143 14.37 -11.31 10.79
C ALA A 143 14.83 -12.78 10.83
N GLU A 144 15.94 -13.13 10.15
CA GLU A 144 16.55 -14.46 10.23
C GLU A 144 17.07 -14.79 11.64
N LEU A 145 17.44 -13.76 12.42
CA LEU A 145 17.91 -13.87 13.80
C LEU A 145 16.77 -13.81 14.85
N GLY A 146 15.51 -13.68 14.42
CA GLY A 146 14.35 -13.64 15.30
C GLY A 146 14.28 -12.41 16.21
N ILE A 147 14.92 -11.31 15.81
CA ILE A 147 14.87 -10.05 16.56
C ILE A 147 13.53 -9.36 16.25
N PRO A 148 12.70 -9.05 17.26
CA PRO A 148 11.43 -8.37 17.05
C PRO A 148 11.65 -6.99 16.45
N ARG A 149 11.05 -6.73 15.27
CA ARG A 149 11.07 -5.42 14.63
C ARG A 149 10.16 -4.44 15.39
N GLU A 150 10.60 -3.21 15.59
CA GLU A 150 9.67 -2.10 15.85
C GLU A 150 8.88 -1.86 14.56
N ILE A 151 7.62 -2.31 14.56
CA ILE A 151 6.69 -2.08 13.45
C ILE A 151 6.50 -0.56 13.33
N SER A 152 6.96 0.01 12.23
CA SER A 152 6.70 1.40 11.90
C SER A 152 5.18 1.62 11.86
N ASP A 153 4.70 2.73 12.44
CA ASP A 153 3.29 3.15 12.25
C ASP A 153 3.01 3.62 10.81
N GLU A 154 4.05 3.68 9.97
CA GLU A 154 3.95 4.08 8.57
C GLU A 154 3.42 2.92 7.72
N ARG A 155 2.31 3.20 7.04
CA ARG A 155 1.55 2.31 6.16
C ARG A 155 2.42 1.50 5.19
N ASP A 156 2.30 0.16 5.25
CA ASP A 156 3.12 -0.82 4.51
C ASP A 156 2.74 -0.98 3.01
N GLY A 157 1.93 -0.06 2.46
CA GLY A 157 1.57 -0.08 1.04
C GLY A 157 0.54 -1.13 0.64
N VAL A 158 -0.08 -1.82 1.60
CA VAL A 158 -1.19 -2.76 1.38
C VAL A 158 -2.54 -2.06 1.57
N ILE A 159 -3.44 -2.16 0.59
CA ILE A 159 -4.74 -1.51 0.59
C ILE A 159 -5.83 -2.38 -0.04
N MET A 160 -6.99 -2.43 0.60
CA MET A 160 -8.22 -2.96 0.01
C MET A 160 -9.09 -1.84 -0.53
N VAL A 161 -9.50 -1.94 -1.79
CA VAL A 161 -10.39 -0.97 -2.44
C VAL A 161 -11.66 -1.64 -2.97
N PRO A 162 -12.85 -1.03 -2.81
CA PRO A 162 -14.06 -1.49 -3.49
C PRO A 162 -13.96 -1.30 -5.01
N PRO A 163 -14.89 -1.88 -5.79
CA PRO A 163 -14.99 -1.61 -7.23
C PRO A 163 -15.09 -0.10 -7.50
N GLY A 164 -14.31 0.38 -8.46
CA GLY A 164 -14.26 1.80 -8.77
C GLY A 164 -13.08 2.19 -9.65
N THR A 165 -13.01 3.48 -9.96
CA THR A 165 -11.88 4.08 -10.66
C THR A 165 -10.94 4.72 -9.65
N TYR A 166 -9.66 4.42 -9.78
CA TYR A 166 -8.61 4.95 -8.91
C TYR A 166 -7.46 5.51 -9.73
N TYR A 167 -6.59 6.24 -9.05
CA TYR A 167 -5.36 6.80 -9.58
C TYR A 167 -4.21 6.35 -8.69
N ILE A 168 -3.26 5.64 -9.26
CA ILE A 168 -2.00 5.30 -8.59
C ILE A 168 -1.03 6.44 -8.88
N GLY A 169 -0.42 7.01 -7.84
CA GLY A 169 0.58 8.06 -7.93
C GLY A 169 1.92 7.58 -7.40
N LEU A 170 3.00 7.89 -8.12
CA LEU A 170 4.39 7.70 -7.68
C LEU A 170 5.10 9.04 -7.84
N PHE A 171 5.43 9.71 -6.74
CA PHE A 171 5.82 11.12 -6.78
C PHE A 171 6.74 11.55 -5.64
N THR A 172 7.36 12.71 -5.83
CA THR A 172 8.10 13.46 -4.81
C THR A 172 7.48 14.83 -4.62
N SER A 173 7.69 15.42 -3.45
CA SER A 173 7.34 16.80 -3.16
C SER A 173 8.40 17.81 -3.61
N ASN A 174 9.62 17.35 -3.92
CA ASN A 174 10.73 18.21 -4.32
C ASN A 174 10.88 18.26 -5.87
N PRO A 175 10.64 19.41 -6.52
CA PRO A 175 10.74 19.52 -7.97
C PRO A 175 12.17 19.29 -8.52
N LYS A 176 13.20 19.39 -7.66
CA LYS A 176 14.61 19.26 -8.07
C LYS A 176 15.11 17.81 -8.12
N ASP A 177 14.34 16.87 -7.60
CA ASP A 177 14.72 15.47 -7.54
C ASP A 177 14.82 14.86 -8.94
N HIS A 178 15.86 14.08 -9.19
CA HIS A 178 16.15 13.49 -10.49
C HIS A 178 16.73 12.08 -10.37
N MET A 179 16.38 11.43 -9.25
CA MET A 179 16.76 10.06 -8.91
C MET A 179 16.08 9.04 -9.82
N GLN A 180 16.62 7.84 -9.80
CA GLN A 180 15.99 6.66 -10.39
C GLN A 180 15.49 5.80 -9.24
N ILE A 181 14.23 5.36 -9.32
CA ILE A 181 13.64 4.45 -8.36
C ILE A 181 13.04 3.25 -9.08
N GLU A 182 12.92 2.16 -8.35
CA GLU A 182 12.20 0.98 -8.76
C GLU A 182 10.86 0.94 -8.06
N TYR A 183 9.80 0.55 -8.75
CA TYR A 183 8.47 0.45 -8.18
C TYR A 183 7.74 -0.74 -8.74
N GLN A 184 7.06 -1.46 -7.86
CA GLN A 184 6.18 -2.56 -8.21
C GLN A 184 4.90 -2.42 -7.41
N SER A 185 3.78 -2.78 -8.03
CA SER A 185 2.59 -3.11 -7.26
C SER A 185 2.03 -4.43 -7.71
N TRP A 186 1.48 -5.15 -6.76
CA TRP A 186 0.75 -6.37 -6.97
C TRP A 186 -0.72 -6.14 -6.67
N ARG A 187 -1.60 -6.79 -7.42
CA ARG A 187 -3.03 -6.77 -7.13
C ARG A 187 -3.67 -8.13 -7.23
N SER A 188 -4.72 -8.33 -6.44
CA SER A 188 -5.56 -9.51 -6.52
C SER A 188 -7.00 -9.15 -6.21
N ASP A 189 -7.93 -9.80 -6.90
CA ASP A 189 -9.35 -9.69 -6.57
C ASP A 189 -9.62 -10.45 -5.27
N ILE A 190 -10.40 -9.83 -4.38
CA ILE A 190 -10.89 -10.47 -3.17
C ILE A 190 -12.19 -11.18 -3.52
N LEU A 191 -12.15 -12.50 -3.54
CA LEU A 191 -13.26 -13.34 -3.98
C LEU A 191 -13.80 -14.16 -2.81
N PRO A 192 -15.12 -14.41 -2.76
CA PRO A 192 -15.68 -15.37 -1.82
C PRO A 192 -15.25 -16.81 -2.14
N GLU A 193 -14.84 -17.09 -3.38
CA GLU A 193 -14.44 -18.40 -3.85
C GLU A 193 -13.26 -18.31 -4.83
N TYR A 194 -12.25 -19.16 -4.62
CA TYR A 194 -11.09 -19.30 -5.49
C TYR A 194 -10.98 -20.73 -6.03
N GLU A 195 -10.65 -20.90 -7.31
CA GLU A 195 -10.28 -22.22 -7.85
C GLU A 195 -8.78 -22.44 -7.70
N VAL A 196 -8.38 -23.42 -6.89
CA VAL A 196 -6.97 -23.71 -6.62
C VAL A 196 -6.48 -24.81 -7.56
N PRO A 197 -5.38 -24.60 -8.30
CA PRO A 197 -4.77 -25.66 -9.11
C PRO A 197 -4.00 -26.66 -8.23
N ALA A 198 -4.19 -27.96 -8.50
CA ALA A 198 -3.42 -29.02 -7.82
C ALA A 198 -1.92 -28.91 -8.12
N GLY A 199 -1.11 -29.14 -7.09
CA GLY A 199 0.35 -29.26 -7.17
C GLY A 199 1.11 -27.97 -7.44
N LYS A 200 0.46 -26.80 -7.34
CA LYS A 200 1.08 -25.48 -7.52
C LYS A 200 0.77 -24.58 -6.34
N ASP A 201 1.71 -23.70 -6.03
CA ASP A 201 1.45 -22.60 -5.11
C ASP A 201 0.40 -21.68 -5.70
N PHE A 202 -0.62 -21.37 -4.90
CA PHE A 202 -1.69 -20.46 -5.24
C PHE A 202 -1.83 -19.41 -4.16
N TYR A 203 -1.94 -18.17 -4.59
CA TYR A 203 -2.00 -17.01 -3.70
C TYR A 203 -3.43 -16.46 -3.67
N PHE A 204 -3.94 -16.20 -2.47
CA PHE A 204 -5.30 -15.66 -2.28
C PHE A 204 -5.31 -14.60 -1.19
N PHE A 205 -6.40 -13.82 -1.16
CA PHE A 205 -6.64 -12.80 -0.15
C PHE A 205 -8.01 -13.00 0.49
N THR A 206 -8.17 -12.46 1.69
CA THR A 206 -9.43 -12.50 2.45
C THR A 206 -9.61 -11.19 3.20
N GLU A 207 -10.86 -10.76 3.38
CA GLU A 207 -11.20 -9.52 4.08
C GLU A 207 -10.97 -9.57 5.60
N GLY A 208 -10.66 -10.75 6.17
CA GLY A 208 -10.39 -10.94 7.60
C GLY A 208 -11.59 -10.67 8.51
N GLY A 209 -12.03 -11.66 9.30
CA GLY A 209 -13.12 -11.51 10.28
C GLY A 209 -14.51 -11.06 9.76
N LYS A 210 -14.64 -10.61 8.50
CA LYS A 210 -15.88 -10.11 7.89
C LYS A 210 -16.57 -11.12 7.00
N ARG A 211 -15.79 -11.96 6.31
CA ARG A 211 -16.27 -12.93 5.33
C ARG A 211 -15.47 -14.22 5.39
N GLU A 212 -16.14 -15.30 5.02
CA GLU A 212 -15.54 -16.61 4.81
C GLU A 212 -14.98 -16.68 3.38
N THR A 213 -13.80 -17.28 3.22
CA THR A 213 -13.16 -17.52 1.93
C THR A 213 -13.18 -19.01 1.63
N TYR A 214 -13.67 -19.39 0.45
CA TYR A 214 -13.71 -20.79 0.03
C TYR A 214 -12.65 -21.07 -1.05
N LEU A 215 -11.78 -22.04 -0.78
CA LEU A 215 -10.79 -22.52 -1.72
C LEU A 215 -11.30 -23.83 -2.32
N LYS A 216 -11.69 -23.82 -3.59
CA LYS A 216 -12.22 -24.99 -4.30
C LYS A 216 -11.07 -25.92 -4.69
N LEU A 217 -11.13 -27.14 -4.18
CA LEU A 217 -10.12 -28.18 -4.35
C LEU A 217 -10.68 -29.35 -5.15
N LYS A 218 -9.93 -29.79 -6.16
CA LYS A 218 -10.20 -31.00 -6.94
C LYS A 218 -9.09 -32.02 -6.66
N PRO A 219 -9.25 -32.90 -5.66
CA PRO A 219 -8.21 -33.87 -5.28
C PRO A 219 -7.85 -34.81 -6.41
N GLN A 220 -6.57 -35.18 -6.51
CA GLN A 220 -6.09 -36.16 -7.50
C GLN A 220 -5.94 -37.56 -6.92
N THR A 221 -5.88 -37.66 -5.58
CA THR A 221 -5.73 -38.92 -4.85
C THR A 221 -6.76 -39.00 -3.72
N SER A 222 -6.89 -40.18 -3.11
CA SER A 222 -7.79 -40.37 -1.96
C SER A 222 -7.27 -39.78 -0.65
N MET A 223 -6.02 -39.30 -0.63
CA MET A 223 -5.41 -38.64 0.52
C MET A 223 -4.90 -37.27 0.08
N MET A 224 -5.73 -36.25 0.27
CA MET A 224 -5.38 -34.89 -0.08
C MET A 224 -4.52 -34.26 1.02
N THR A 225 -3.34 -33.78 0.67
CA THR A 225 -2.51 -32.97 1.57
C THR A 225 -2.65 -31.51 1.19
N VAL A 226 -3.01 -30.66 2.14
CA VAL A 226 -3.15 -29.21 1.97
C VAL A 226 -2.09 -28.53 2.82
N GLN A 227 -1.25 -27.72 2.19
CA GLN A 227 -0.33 -26.83 2.88
C GLN A 227 -0.87 -25.41 2.75
N LEU A 228 -1.14 -24.75 3.89
CA LEU A 228 -1.73 -23.42 3.94
C LEU A 228 -0.85 -22.50 4.80
N SER A 229 -0.50 -21.34 4.27
CA SER A 229 0.27 -20.30 4.98
C SER A 229 -0.63 -19.09 5.25
N VAL A 230 -0.98 -18.88 6.51
CA VAL A 230 -1.80 -17.77 7.02
C VAL A 230 -1.32 -17.36 8.41
N ASP A 231 -1.49 -16.10 8.80
CA ASP A 231 -1.04 -15.64 10.13
C ASP A 231 -1.83 -16.35 11.23
N SER A 232 -3.15 -16.24 11.18
CA SER A 232 -4.10 -16.97 12.01
C SER A 232 -5.44 -17.06 11.30
N ALA A 233 -6.05 -18.24 11.32
CA ALA A 233 -7.37 -18.50 10.75
C ALA A 233 -7.97 -19.78 11.34
N ASP A 234 -9.27 -19.95 11.21
CA ASP A 234 -9.93 -21.24 11.36
C ASP A 234 -10.16 -21.84 9.97
N ILE A 235 -9.93 -23.15 9.83
CA ILE A 235 -10.20 -23.88 8.58
C ILE A 235 -11.11 -25.08 8.78
N GLN A 236 -11.85 -25.42 7.74
CA GLN A 236 -12.71 -26.59 7.71
C GLN A 236 -12.84 -27.15 6.29
N LEU A 237 -12.64 -28.45 6.12
CA LEU A 237 -12.95 -29.13 4.86
C LEU A 237 -14.47 -29.26 4.72
N CYS A 238 -14.99 -28.89 3.57
CA CYS A 238 -16.40 -28.91 3.23
C CYS A 238 -16.69 -29.72 1.95
N ASP A 239 -17.90 -30.23 1.85
CA ASP A 239 -18.41 -30.87 0.62
C ASP A 239 -18.71 -29.85 -0.50
N TYR A 240 -19.14 -30.33 -1.66
CA TYR A 240 -19.49 -29.49 -2.81
C TYR A 240 -20.63 -28.48 -2.54
N ARG A 241 -21.40 -28.66 -1.46
CA ARG A 241 -22.45 -27.75 -0.99
C ARG A 241 -21.97 -26.83 0.13
N LYS A 242 -20.66 -26.77 0.39
CA LYS A 242 -20.01 -25.99 1.46
C LYS A 242 -20.47 -26.39 2.87
N ARG A 243 -20.88 -27.66 3.06
CA ARG A 243 -21.19 -28.23 4.39
C ARG A 243 -19.94 -28.85 4.99
N GLY A 244 -19.64 -28.53 6.24
CA GLY A 244 -18.47 -29.04 6.96
C GLY A 244 -18.45 -30.57 7.04
N LEU A 245 -17.33 -31.17 6.63
CA LEU A 245 -17.04 -32.60 6.70
C LEU A 245 -16.01 -32.92 7.79
N SER A 246 -15.05 -32.02 8.01
CA SER A 246 -14.06 -32.15 9.08
C SER A 246 -14.47 -31.38 10.33
N LYS A 247 -13.81 -31.69 11.45
CA LYS A 247 -13.74 -30.75 12.57
C LYS A 247 -13.03 -29.47 12.12
N GLU A 248 -13.36 -28.38 12.79
CA GLU A 248 -12.67 -27.11 12.63
C GLU A 248 -11.24 -27.25 13.16
N ILE A 249 -10.29 -26.70 12.42
CA ILE A 249 -8.87 -26.67 12.77
C ILE A 249 -8.51 -25.21 12.98
N LYS A 250 -8.07 -24.88 14.19
CA LYS A 250 -7.61 -23.53 14.53
C LYS A 250 -6.14 -23.38 14.18
N MET A 251 -5.80 -22.29 13.52
CA MET A 251 -4.46 -21.96 13.08
C MET A 251 -4.00 -20.69 13.80
N GLU A 252 -2.87 -20.82 14.49
CA GLU A 252 -2.16 -19.78 15.22
C GLU A 252 -0.67 -19.85 14.85
N ASN A 253 -0.19 -18.87 14.08
CA ASN A 253 1.20 -18.66 13.66
C ASN A 253 1.72 -19.59 12.54
N GLY A 254 1.33 -19.30 11.29
CA GLY A 254 2.15 -19.60 10.10
C GLY A 254 1.67 -20.73 9.17
N ARG A 255 2.60 -21.61 8.77
CA ARG A 255 2.37 -22.67 7.75
C ARG A 255 1.85 -23.96 8.38
N TYR A 256 0.79 -24.52 7.79
CA TYR A 256 0.14 -25.73 8.26
C TYR A 256 0.02 -26.77 7.18
N ASP A 257 0.27 -28.02 7.55
CA ASP A 257 0.04 -29.18 6.72
C ASP A 257 -1.15 -29.99 7.26
N CYS A 258 -2.23 -30.03 6.50
CA CYS A 258 -3.43 -30.80 6.82
C CYS A 258 -3.58 -31.98 5.85
N LYS A 259 -4.09 -33.11 6.34
CA LYS A 259 -4.38 -34.30 5.52
C LYS A 259 -5.84 -34.67 5.64
N PHE A 260 -6.46 -34.96 4.50
CA PHE A 260 -7.87 -35.30 4.41
C PHE A 260 -8.07 -36.55 3.54
N GLU A 261 -8.82 -37.52 4.06
CA GLU A 261 -9.30 -38.65 3.28
C GLU A 261 -10.52 -38.22 2.46
N VAL A 262 -10.44 -38.36 1.14
CA VAL A 262 -11.40 -37.79 0.18
C VAL A 262 -11.65 -38.72 -1.01
N ASP A 263 -12.74 -38.49 -1.73
CA ASP A 263 -13.01 -39.13 -3.03
C ASP A 263 -12.41 -38.27 -4.14
N PRO A 264 -11.42 -38.76 -4.92
CA PRO A 264 -10.79 -37.98 -5.98
C PRO A 264 -11.75 -37.57 -7.11
N ASN A 265 -12.95 -38.15 -7.19
CA ASN A 265 -13.96 -37.79 -8.18
C ASN A 265 -14.90 -36.66 -7.72
N GLN A 266 -14.73 -36.16 -6.50
CA GLN A 266 -15.57 -35.11 -5.93
C GLN A 266 -14.84 -33.77 -5.86
N THR A 267 -15.63 -32.70 -5.81
CA THR A 267 -15.12 -31.35 -5.52
C THR A 267 -15.32 -31.04 -4.05
N TYR A 268 -14.29 -30.48 -3.43
CA TYR A 268 -14.31 -30.05 -2.04
C TYR A 268 -14.04 -28.55 -1.95
N TYR A 269 -14.35 -27.97 -0.80
CA TYR A 269 -13.95 -26.61 -0.47
C TYR A 269 -13.21 -26.61 0.86
N LEU A 270 -12.05 -25.96 0.91
CA LEU A 270 -11.46 -25.54 2.17
C LEU A 270 -12.06 -24.19 2.54
N LYS A 271 -12.86 -24.16 3.60
CA LYS A 271 -13.39 -22.93 4.19
C LYS A 271 -12.31 -22.34 5.08
N VAL A 272 -11.95 -21.08 4.85
CA VAL A 272 -11.02 -20.28 5.65
C VAL A 272 -11.78 -19.09 6.23
N TYR A 273 -11.75 -18.91 7.55
CA TYR A 273 -12.55 -17.90 8.25
C TYR A 273 -11.90 -17.51 9.58
N ASN A 274 -12.47 -16.52 10.28
CA ASN A 274 -11.87 -15.94 11.50
C ASN A 274 -10.40 -15.52 11.31
N VAL A 275 -10.05 -15.09 10.09
CA VAL A 275 -8.68 -14.71 9.77
C VAL A 275 -8.34 -13.44 10.53
N THR A 276 -7.27 -13.49 11.33
CA THR A 276 -6.71 -12.31 11.96
C THR A 276 -5.63 -11.75 11.04
N ILE A 277 -5.93 -10.61 10.45
CA ILE A 277 -4.99 -9.87 9.60
C ILE A 277 -4.03 -9.12 10.53
N LEU A 278 -2.78 -9.57 10.59
CA LEU A 278 -1.69 -8.74 11.10
C LEU A 278 -1.43 -7.64 10.06
N LYS A 279 -0.94 -6.47 10.48
CA LYS A 279 -0.82 -5.25 9.63
C LYS A 279 0.01 -5.42 8.33
N GLU A 280 0.59 -6.59 8.10
CA GLU A 280 1.51 -6.92 7.00
C GLU A 280 0.97 -8.07 6.11
N THR A 281 -0.28 -8.03 5.62
CA THR A 281 -0.79 -9.16 4.81
C THR A 281 -0.20 -9.19 3.40
N LEU A 282 0.92 -9.92 3.29
CA LEU A 282 1.31 -10.67 2.11
C LEU A 282 0.15 -11.54 1.62
N PRO A 283 0.09 -11.89 0.32
CA PRO A 283 -0.85 -12.90 -0.14
C PRO A 283 -0.67 -14.21 0.63
N TYR A 284 -1.77 -14.78 1.12
CA TYR A 284 -1.76 -16.11 1.73
C TYR A 284 -1.56 -17.17 0.65
N SER A 285 -0.82 -18.23 0.96
CA SER A 285 -0.50 -19.28 -0.02
C SER A 285 -1.11 -20.62 0.35
N ILE A 286 -1.53 -21.35 -0.68
CA ILE A 286 -1.99 -22.73 -0.58
C ILE A 286 -1.37 -23.58 -1.69
N ILE A 287 -0.94 -24.79 -1.34
CA ILE A 287 -0.63 -25.86 -2.27
C ILE A 287 -1.31 -27.14 -1.80
N TYR A 288 -1.83 -27.93 -2.73
CA TYR A 288 -2.39 -29.23 -2.40
C TYR A 288 -2.02 -30.33 -3.40
N GLN A 289 -1.97 -31.56 -2.93
CA GLN A 289 -1.69 -32.78 -3.71
C GLN A 289 -2.72 -33.86 -3.38
#